data_AF-A0A2E1HJE9-F1
#
_entry.id   AF-A0A2E1HJE9-F1
#
_cell.length_a   1.000
_cell.length_b   1.000
_cell.length_c   1.000
_cell.angle_alpha   90.00
_cell.angle_beta   90.00
_cell.angle_gamma   90.00
#
_symmetry.space_group_name_H-M   'P 1'
#
loop_
_entity.id
_entity.type
_entity.pdbx_description
1 polymer ?
#
loop_
_entity_poly.entity_id
_entity_poly.type
_entity_poly.pdbx_seq_one_letter_code
_entity_poly.pdbx_strand_id
1 'polypeptide(L)'
;MNLDELRTLRDRIAAEIEKAVQGQEAIVELLLVSLFARGHCLIEGPPGTAKTLLAQSLAAALSLDFKRIQFTPDLMPGDVIGSNIYDFGSRQFELVRGPIFTDILLSDEINRAPPKTQAALLQVMNERRVTIDGTDHAVGSVFFVVATQNPIEQQGTYPLPEAQLDRFLFKLEIDFPGEEAEFAILRRHAGQPLDHDARKAAIVPVAGLAEIRAGQALVDAIRLDDEILRYVLGLCRATRADVDIAYGVSTRAADGLCGAVRARAALDGRDYAIPDDVKLLFGPTMRHRVVLSPTAEIEGRSPDRVLAAILEQIPAPR
;
A
#
# COMPACT_ATOMS: atom_id res chain seq x y z
N MET A 1 1.48 7.05 -23.97
CA MET A 1 1.59 7.72 -22.67
C MET A 1 2.99 8.30 -22.56
N ASN A 2 3.10 9.62 -22.38
CA ASN A 2 4.33 10.31 -21.97
C ASN A 2 4.23 10.76 -20.49
N LEU A 3 5.28 11.39 -19.97
CA LEU A 3 5.37 11.80 -18.56
C LEU A 3 4.36 12.91 -18.18
N ASP A 4 4.11 13.89 -19.05
CA ASP A 4 3.10 14.94 -18.80
C ASP A 4 1.68 14.37 -18.80
N GLU A 5 1.39 13.42 -19.69
CA GLU A 5 0.14 12.67 -19.72
C GLU A 5 -0.03 11.85 -18.43
N LEU A 6 1.05 11.24 -17.92
CA LEU A 6 1.03 10.50 -16.66
C LEU A 6 0.79 11.42 -15.45
N ARG A 7 1.45 12.59 -15.38
CA ARG A 7 1.19 13.59 -14.34
C ARG A 7 -0.25 14.05 -14.36
N THR A 8 -0.76 14.40 -15.54
CA THR A 8 -2.16 14.82 -15.72
C THR A 8 -3.13 13.71 -15.31
N LEU A 9 -2.80 12.45 -15.62
CA LEU A 9 -3.59 11.31 -15.19
C LEU A 9 -3.60 11.16 -13.67
N ARG A 10 -2.43 11.29 -13.03
CA ARG A 10 -2.31 11.30 -11.56
C ARG A 10 -3.20 12.36 -10.93
N ASP A 11 -3.16 13.59 -11.44
CA ASP A 11 -3.96 14.70 -10.91
C ASP A 11 -5.47 14.42 -11.04
N ARG A 12 -5.89 13.85 -12.17
CA ARG A 12 -7.28 13.44 -12.38
C ARG A 12 -7.71 12.33 -11.42
N ILE A 13 -6.87 11.31 -11.20
CA ILE A 13 -7.18 10.23 -10.25
C ILE A 13 -7.29 10.78 -8.83
N ALA A 14 -6.34 11.63 -8.42
CA ALA A 14 -6.36 12.25 -7.11
C ALA A 14 -7.63 13.10 -6.89
N ALA A 15 -8.00 13.93 -7.88
CA ALA A 15 -9.21 14.74 -7.82
C ALA A 15 -10.50 13.89 -7.73
N GLU A 16 -10.57 12.74 -8.42
CA GLU A 16 -11.72 11.83 -8.28
C GLU A 16 -11.79 11.19 -6.89
N ILE A 17 -10.66 10.82 -6.30
CA ILE A 17 -10.62 10.24 -4.95
C ILE A 17 -10.97 11.29 -3.88
N GLU A 18 -10.51 12.53 -4.05
CA GLU A 18 -10.80 13.65 -3.14
C GLU A 18 -12.30 13.96 -3.04
N LYS A 19 -13.07 13.68 -4.11
CA LYS A 19 -14.55 13.73 -4.06
C LYS A 19 -15.14 12.74 -3.06
N ALA A 20 -14.42 11.74 -2.58
CA ALA A 20 -14.91 10.76 -1.61
C ALA A 20 -14.18 10.86 -0.27
N VAL A 21 -12.87 11.08 -0.29
CA VAL A 21 -12.00 11.09 0.88
C VAL A 21 -11.31 12.45 0.98
N GLN A 22 -11.70 13.26 1.95
CA GLN A 22 -11.16 14.61 2.17
C GLN A 22 -10.07 14.60 3.24
N GLY A 23 -9.01 15.40 3.05
CA GLY A 23 -7.92 15.56 4.03
C GLY A 23 -6.93 14.38 4.09
N GLN A 24 -6.80 13.62 3.00
CA GLN A 24 -5.86 12.49 2.89
C GLN A 24 -5.01 12.55 1.61
N GLU A 25 -4.71 13.74 1.13
CA GLU A 25 -4.02 13.99 -0.14
C GLU A 25 -2.66 13.28 -0.19
N ALA A 26 -1.89 13.38 0.91
CA ALA A 26 -0.59 12.72 1.03
C ALA A 26 -0.69 11.18 0.95
N ILE A 27 -1.75 10.58 1.50
CA ILE A 27 -1.96 9.13 1.45
C ILE A 27 -2.36 8.71 0.05
N VAL A 28 -3.21 9.49 -0.62
CA VAL A 28 -3.58 9.26 -2.03
C VAL A 28 -2.33 9.27 -2.91
N GLU A 29 -1.45 10.27 -2.75
CA GLU A 29 -0.18 10.32 -3.48
C GLU A 29 0.67 9.07 -3.24
N LEU A 30 0.84 8.64 -1.99
CA LEU A 30 1.63 7.45 -1.66
C LEU A 30 1.00 6.15 -2.18
N LEU A 31 -0.33 6.04 -2.21
CA LEU A 31 -1.03 4.91 -2.84
C LEU A 31 -0.77 4.85 -4.34
N LEU A 32 -0.81 6.00 -5.03
CA LEU A 32 -0.51 6.07 -6.46
C LEU A 32 0.95 5.73 -6.72
N VAL A 33 1.89 6.27 -5.94
CA VAL A 33 3.31 5.90 -6.02
C VAL A 33 3.46 4.38 -5.88
N SER A 34 2.81 3.77 -4.89
CA SER A 34 2.90 2.32 -4.66
C SER A 34 2.31 1.51 -5.82
N LEU A 35 1.15 1.89 -6.34
CA LEU A 35 0.50 1.24 -7.48
C LEU A 35 1.40 1.24 -8.73
N PHE A 36 1.98 2.40 -9.06
CA PHE A 36 2.85 2.53 -10.23
C PHE A 36 4.25 1.94 -10.00
N ALA A 37 4.74 1.92 -8.76
CA ALA A 37 5.94 1.18 -8.36
C ALA A 37 5.70 -0.34 -8.24
N ARG A 38 4.46 -0.81 -8.45
CA ARG A 38 4.06 -2.21 -8.32
C ARG A 38 4.26 -2.78 -6.91
N GLY A 39 4.25 -1.92 -5.90
CA GLY A 39 4.32 -2.26 -4.49
C GLY A 39 2.94 -2.47 -3.87
N HIS A 40 2.88 -3.00 -2.65
CA HIS A 40 1.67 -3.12 -1.85
C HIS A 40 1.72 -2.14 -0.67
N CYS A 41 0.56 -1.75 -0.15
CA CYS A 41 0.48 -0.84 1.00
C CYS A 41 -0.15 -1.52 2.21
N LEU A 42 0.46 -1.28 3.37
CA LEU A 42 -0.14 -1.53 4.68
C LEU A 42 -0.59 -0.18 5.26
N ILE A 43 -1.87 -0.05 5.60
CA ILE A 43 -2.44 1.17 6.17
C ILE A 43 -2.81 0.92 7.63
N GLU A 44 -2.19 1.67 8.53
CA GLU A 44 -2.48 1.64 9.95
C GLU A 44 -3.22 2.90 10.37
N GLY A 45 -4.27 2.75 11.20
CA GLY A 45 -4.98 3.90 11.75
C GLY A 45 -6.28 3.50 12.46
N PRO A 46 -6.90 4.41 13.23
CA PRO A 46 -8.10 4.11 14.00
C PRO A 46 -9.30 3.76 13.11
N PRO A 47 -10.32 3.04 13.63
CA PRO A 47 -11.54 2.78 12.88
C PRO A 47 -12.23 4.08 12.49
N GLY A 48 -12.85 4.12 11.31
CA GLY A 48 -13.54 5.31 10.81
C GLY A 48 -12.69 6.30 10.00
N THR A 49 -11.38 6.07 9.81
CA THR A 49 -10.51 6.94 9.00
C THR A 49 -10.59 6.73 7.49
N ALA A 50 -11.76 6.34 6.98
CA ALA A 50 -12.05 6.17 5.55
C ALA A 50 -11.12 5.22 4.75
N LYS A 51 -10.32 4.35 5.40
CA LYS A 51 -9.39 3.41 4.74
C LYS A 51 -10.05 2.54 3.66
N THR A 52 -11.21 1.97 3.97
CA THR A 52 -12.00 1.17 3.03
C THR A 52 -12.50 2.02 1.86
N LEU A 53 -12.99 3.23 2.14
CA LEU A 53 -13.47 4.15 1.11
C LEU A 53 -12.34 4.59 0.19
N LEU A 54 -11.15 4.81 0.71
CA LEU A 54 -9.95 5.18 -0.05
C LEU A 54 -9.58 4.10 -1.09
N ALA A 55 -9.50 2.83 -0.68
CA ALA A 55 -9.20 1.73 -1.59
C ALA A 55 -10.30 1.50 -2.64
N GLN A 56 -11.57 1.61 -2.23
CA GLN A 56 -12.72 1.53 -3.14
C GLN A 56 -12.72 2.68 -4.16
N SER A 57 -12.39 3.88 -3.70
CA SER A 57 -12.35 5.08 -4.53
C SER A 57 -11.25 5.00 -5.59
N LEU A 58 -10.08 4.50 -5.20
CA LEU A 58 -8.98 4.24 -6.12
C LEU A 58 -9.39 3.23 -7.21
N ALA A 59 -10.04 2.13 -6.84
CA ALA A 59 -10.48 1.13 -7.81
C ALA A 59 -11.56 1.66 -8.76
N ALA A 60 -12.52 2.42 -8.24
CA ALA A 60 -13.56 3.05 -9.05
C ALA A 60 -12.98 4.08 -10.03
N ALA A 61 -12.04 4.93 -9.59
CA ALA A 61 -11.38 5.93 -10.44
C ALA A 61 -10.54 5.28 -11.57
N LEU A 62 -10.06 4.05 -11.35
CA LEU A 62 -9.23 3.31 -12.29
C LEU A 62 -9.97 2.22 -13.07
N SER A 63 -11.30 2.11 -12.92
CA SER A 63 -12.10 1.05 -13.55
C SER A 63 -11.53 -0.36 -13.34
N LEU A 64 -11.00 -0.64 -12.14
CA LEU A 64 -10.36 -1.91 -11.80
C LEU A 64 -11.28 -2.82 -11.01
N ASP A 65 -11.10 -4.14 -11.21
CA ASP A 65 -11.77 -5.13 -10.39
C ASP A 65 -11.33 -4.99 -8.93
N PHE A 66 -12.32 -4.77 -8.06
CA PHE A 66 -12.12 -4.60 -6.63
C PHE A 66 -12.75 -5.74 -5.85
N LYS A 67 -11.99 -6.34 -4.95
CA LYS A 67 -12.52 -7.24 -3.93
C LYS A 67 -12.04 -6.81 -2.55
N ARG A 68 -12.92 -7.04 -1.58
CA ARG A 68 -12.66 -6.81 -0.17
C ARG A 68 -12.76 -8.13 0.56
N ILE A 69 -11.81 -8.37 1.46
CA ILE A 69 -11.84 -9.46 2.41
C ILE A 69 -11.61 -8.89 3.81
N GLN A 70 -12.47 -9.30 4.74
CA GLN A 70 -12.31 -9.01 6.16
C GLN A 70 -11.55 -10.16 6.78
N PHE A 71 -10.40 -9.89 7.39
CA PHE A 71 -9.64 -10.90 8.10
C PHE A 71 -10.26 -11.13 9.47
N THR A 72 -10.54 -12.40 9.78
CA THR A 72 -11.15 -12.84 11.04
C THR A 72 -10.38 -14.04 11.60
N PRO A 73 -10.48 -14.33 12.91
CA PRO A 73 -9.73 -15.43 13.54
C PRO A 73 -10.03 -16.83 12.97
N ASP A 74 -11.20 -17.00 12.35
CA ASP A 74 -11.69 -18.24 11.75
C ASP A 74 -11.39 -18.35 10.24
N LEU A 75 -10.86 -17.29 9.62
CA LEU A 75 -10.58 -17.25 8.19
C LEU A 75 -9.50 -18.27 7.81
N MET A 76 -9.80 -19.14 6.85
CA MET A 76 -8.89 -20.18 6.37
C MET A 76 -8.15 -19.74 5.10
N PRO A 77 -6.97 -20.32 4.80
CA PRO A 77 -6.27 -20.03 3.55
C PRO A 77 -7.12 -20.23 2.29
N GLY A 78 -7.96 -21.26 2.28
CA GLY A 78 -8.89 -21.57 1.18
C GLY A 78 -9.94 -20.47 0.94
N ASP A 79 -10.34 -19.73 1.97
CA ASP A 79 -11.29 -18.61 1.83
C ASP A 79 -10.65 -17.40 1.14
N VAL A 80 -9.32 -17.30 1.23
CA VAL A 80 -8.52 -16.23 0.58
C VAL A 80 -8.16 -16.62 -0.85
N ILE A 81 -7.59 -17.81 -1.02
CA ILE A 81 -7.02 -18.23 -2.30
C ILE A 81 -8.03 -18.92 -3.22
N GLY A 82 -9.09 -19.51 -2.66
CA GLY A 82 -10.01 -20.39 -3.36
C GLY A 82 -9.76 -21.86 -3.06
N SER A 83 -10.73 -22.70 -3.42
CA SER A 83 -10.65 -24.15 -3.23
C SER A 83 -11.45 -24.88 -4.31
N ASN A 84 -11.05 -26.12 -4.59
CA ASN A 84 -11.80 -27.01 -5.47
C ASN A 84 -12.96 -27.64 -4.69
N ILE A 85 -14.19 -27.31 -5.09
CA ILE A 85 -15.41 -27.83 -4.48
C ILE A 85 -16.01 -28.87 -5.43
N TYR A 86 -16.44 -30.00 -4.88
CA TYR A 86 -17.13 -31.02 -5.66
C TYR A 86 -18.55 -30.56 -5.96
N ASP A 87 -18.84 -30.31 -7.23
CA ASP A 87 -20.20 -30.01 -7.69
C ASP A 87 -20.94 -31.33 -7.97
N PHE A 88 -22.02 -31.57 -7.21
CA PHE A 88 -22.86 -32.75 -7.35
C PHE A 88 -23.63 -32.82 -8.67
N GLY A 89 -23.87 -31.67 -9.33
CA GLY A 89 -24.55 -31.58 -10.62
C GLY A 89 -23.65 -32.04 -11.76
N SER A 90 -22.49 -31.40 -11.92
CA SER A 90 -21.49 -31.77 -12.93
C SER A 90 -20.70 -33.04 -12.59
N ARG A 91 -20.72 -33.48 -11.32
CA ARG A 91 -19.88 -34.57 -10.77
C ARG A 91 -18.38 -34.32 -10.94
N GLN A 92 -17.97 -33.06 -11.00
CA GLN A 92 -16.59 -32.63 -11.18
C GLN A 92 -16.17 -31.71 -10.03
N PHE A 93 -14.86 -31.62 -9.80
CA PHE A 93 -14.31 -30.59 -8.92
C PHE A 93 -14.23 -29.29 -9.71
N GLU A 94 -14.90 -28.25 -9.21
CA GLU A 94 -14.84 -26.90 -9.77
C GLU A 94 -14.06 -25.98 -8.84
N LEU A 95 -13.15 -25.19 -9.43
CA LEU A 95 -12.40 -24.20 -8.68
C LEU A 95 -13.28 -23.01 -8.33
N VAL A 96 -13.64 -22.88 -7.05
CA VAL A 96 -14.23 -21.66 -6.51
C VAL A 96 -13.10 -20.69 -6.19
N ARG A 97 -12.99 -19.65 -7.02
CA ARG A 97 -11.95 -18.62 -6.92
C ARG A 97 -12.17 -17.73 -5.70
N GLY A 98 -11.14 -17.61 -4.87
CA GLY A 98 -11.14 -16.69 -3.72
C GLY A 98 -11.10 -15.20 -4.12
N PRO A 99 -11.16 -14.30 -3.13
CA PRO A 99 -11.14 -12.86 -3.35
C PRO A 99 -9.81 -12.33 -3.89
N ILE A 100 -8.70 -13.08 -3.81
CA ILE A 100 -7.43 -12.66 -4.42
C ILE A 100 -7.51 -12.50 -5.95
N PHE A 101 -8.46 -13.15 -6.61
CA PHE A 101 -8.66 -13.03 -8.05
C PHE A 101 -9.33 -11.70 -8.39
N THR A 102 -8.56 -10.61 -8.41
CA THR A 102 -8.98 -9.21 -8.56
C THR A 102 -7.77 -8.32 -8.93
N ASP A 103 -8.01 -7.10 -9.41
CA ASP A 103 -6.92 -6.13 -9.64
C ASP A 103 -6.53 -5.34 -8.39
N ILE A 104 -7.50 -4.94 -7.56
CA ILE A 104 -7.26 -4.32 -6.24
C ILE A 104 -7.93 -5.16 -5.15
N LEU A 105 -7.13 -5.59 -4.17
CA LEU A 105 -7.59 -6.33 -3.00
C LEU A 105 -7.46 -5.48 -1.75
N LEU A 106 -8.58 -5.17 -1.11
CA LEU A 106 -8.59 -4.63 0.25
C LEU A 106 -8.61 -5.79 1.25
N SER A 107 -7.54 -5.92 2.04
CA SER A 107 -7.42 -6.91 3.11
C SER A 107 -7.58 -6.21 4.47
N ASP A 108 -8.81 -6.14 4.94
CA ASP A 108 -9.12 -5.43 6.18
C ASP A 108 -8.69 -6.21 7.42
N GLU A 109 -8.04 -5.53 8.36
CA GLU A 109 -7.59 -6.06 9.65
C GLU A 109 -6.74 -7.34 9.52
N ILE A 110 -5.73 -7.29 8.65
CA ILE A 110 -4.88 -8.45 8.30
C ILE A 110 -4.26 -9.16 9.53
N ASN A 111 -4.06 -8.41 10.62
CA ASN A 111 -3.58 -8.92 11.91
C ASN A 111 -4.61 -9.76 12.67
N ARG A 112 -5.86 -9.90 12.23
CA ARG A 112 -6.87 -10.74 12.91
C ARG A 112 -6.91 -12.18 12.43
N ALA A 113 -6.37 -12.49 11.26
CA ALA A 113 -6.33 -13.87 10.79
C ALA A 113 -5.12 -14.65 11.32
N PRO A 114 -5.23 -15.99 11.42
CA PRO A 114 -4.12 -16.83 11.82
C PRO A 114 -2.90 -16.70 10.88
N PRO A 115 -1.66 -16.95 11.37
CA PRO A 115 -0.44 -16.83 10.57
C PRO A 115 -0.44 -17.63 9.26
N LYS A 116 -1.14 -18.77 9.21
CA LYS A 116 -1.27 -19.58 7.98
C LYS A 116 -2.04 -18.85 6.87
N THR A 117 -3.10 -18.14 7.24
CA THR A 117 -3.95 -17.38 6.31
C THR A 117 -3.25 -16.12 5.85
N GLN A 118 -2.54 -15.43 6.75
CA GLN A 118 -1.65 -14.32 6.41
C GLN A 118 -0.57 -14.77 5.40
N ALA A 119 0.10 -15.89 5.67
CA ALA A 119 1.14 -16.44 4.79
C ALA A 119 0.62 -16.75 3.38
N ALA A 120 -0.61 -17.26 3.25
CA ALA A 120 -1.23 -17.54 1.96
C ALA A 120 -1.39 -16.27 1.11
N LEU A 121 -1.92 -15.18 1.68
CA LEU A 121 -2.02 -13.89 0.98
C LEU A 121 -0.63 -13.34 0.59
N LEU A 122 0.31 -13.38 1.53
CA LEU A 122 1.66 -12.82 1.34
C LEU A 122 2.50 -13.58 0.32
N GLN A 123 2.25 -14.88 0.14
CA GLN A 123 2.83 -15.64 -0.96
C GLN A 123 2.31 -15.12 -2.29
N VAL A 124 0.99 -14.95 -2.42
CA VAL A 124 0.36 -14.43 -3.64
C VAL A 124 0.82 -13.01 -3.97
N MET A 125 1.02 -12.15 -2.97
CA MET A 125 1.61 -10.82 -3.14
C MET A 125 2.98 -10.85 -3.84
N ASN A 126 3.85 -11.78 -3.44
CA ASN A 126 5.16 -11.90 -4.06
C ASN A 126 5.11 -12.57 -5.43
N GLU A 127 4.33 -13.64 -5.57
CA GLU A 127 4.36 -14.49 -6.77
C GLU A 127 3.41 -14.01 -7.87
N ARG A 128 2.39 -13.20 -7.52
CA ARG A 128 1.31 -12.75 -8.42
C ARG A 128 0.58 -13.88 -9.14
N ARG A 129 0.64 -15.06 -8.56
CA ARG A 129 -0.08 -16.27 -8.94
C ARG A 129 -0.33 -17.08 -7.69
N VAL A 130 -1.23 -18.05 -7.80
CA VAL A 130 -1.46 -19.05 -6.77
C VAL A 130 -1.50 -20.43 -7.40
N THR A 131 -0.94 -21.42 -6.72
CA THR A 131 -1.03 -22.83 -7.13
C THR A 131 -2.11 -23.50 -6.31
N ILE A 132 -3.14 -24.04 -6.98
CA ILE A 132 -4.23 -24.78 -6.34
C ILE A 132 -4.26 -26.17 -6.97
N ASP A 133 -4.12 -27.21 -6.13
CA ASP A 133 -4.05 -28.62 -6.55
C ASP A 133 -3.06 -28.88 -7.71
N GLY A 134 -1.89 -28.22 -7.64
CA GLY A 134 -0.82 -28.36 -8.63
C GLY A 134 -1.01 -27.56 -9.92
N THR A 135 -2.07 -26.78 -10.04
CA THR A 135 -2.32 -25.89 -11.19
C THR A 135 -2.10 -24.44 -10.81
N ASP A 136 -1.32 -23.72 -11.63
CA ASP A 136 -1.05 -22.30 -11.43
C ASP A 136 -2.17 -21.43 -12.00
N HIS A 137 -2.59 -20.44 -11.21
CA HIS A 137 -3.61 -19.47 -11.58
C HIS A 137 -3.11 -18.04 -11.35
N ALA A 138 -3.19 -17.18 -12.37
CA ALA A 138 -2.94 -15.75 -12.23
C ALA A 138 -4.07 -15.06 -11.46
N VAL A 139 -3.73 -14.10 -10.61
CA VAL A 139 -4.68 -13.45 -9.66
C VAL A 139 -5.23 -12.11 -10.13
N GLY A 140 -4.50 -11.38 -10.97
CA GLY A 140 -4.95 -10.11 -11.53
C GLY A 140 -3.91 -9.53 -12.46
N SER A 141 -4.30 -8.61 -13.33
CA SER A 141 -3.37 -7.98 -14.26
C SER A 141 -2.49 -6.94 -13.59
N VAL A 142 -3.04 -6.26 -12.56
CA VAL A 142 -2.30 -5.33 -11.70
C VAL A 142 -1.94 -5.98 -10.38
N PHE A 143 -2.91 -6.67 -9.76
CA PHE A 143 -2.88 -7.23 -8.41
C PHE A 143 -2.17 -6.33 -7.38
N PHE A 144 -2.91 -5.35 -6.87
CA PHE A 144 -2.48 -4.38 -5.87
C PHE A 144 -3.22 -4.62 -4.55
N VAL A 145 -2.47 -4.98 -3.51
CA VAL A 145 -3.02 -5.20 -2.17
C VAL A 145 -2.90 -3.93 -1.33
N VAL A 146 -4.04 -3.51 -0.77
CA VAL A 146 -4.14 -2.54 0.31
C VAL A 146 -4.56 -3.31 1.56
N ALA A 147 -3.65 -3.54 2.49
CA ALA A 147 -3.97 -4.17 3.77
C ALA A 147 -4.23 -3.09 4.82
N THR A 148 -5.13 -3.34 5.76
CA THR A 148 -5.37 -2.43 6.89
C THR A 148 -5.09 -3.09 8.23
N GLN A 149 -4.67 -2.30 9.21
CA GLN A 149 -4.50 -2.70 10.60
C GLN A 149 -5.06 -1.63 11.53
N ASN A 150 -5.69 -2.08 12.62
CA ASN A 150 -6.14 -1.21 13.69
C ASN A 150 -5.18 -1.36 14.90
N PRO A 151 -4.46 -0.29 15.30
CA PRO A 151 -3.50 -0.39 16.40
C PRO A 151 -4.14 -0.59 17.78
N ILE A 152 -5.44 -0.29 17.93
CA ILE A 152 -6.14 -0.30 19.22
C ILE A 152 -6.58 -1.71 19.62
N GLU A 153 -6.76 -2.63 18.66
CA GLU A 153 -7.20 -3.99 18.93
C GLU A 153 -6.07 -4.89 19.45
N GLN A 154 -6.04 -5.11 20.77
CA GLN A 154 -5.05 -5.98 21.42
C GLN A 154 -5.51 -7.43 21.62
N GLN A 155 -6.81 -7.73 21.47
CA GLN A 155 -7.35 -9.07 21.69
C GLN A 155 -7.57 -9.81 20.37
N GLY A 156 -7.06 -11.03 20.28
CA GLY A 156 -7.26 -11.89 19.10
C GLY A 156 -6.49 -11.44 17.87
N THR A 157 -5.39 -10.70 18.04
CA THR A 157 -4.52 -10.26 16.96
C THR A 157 -3.21 -11.07 16.91
N TYR A 158 -2.78 -11.34 15.69
CA TYR A 158 -1.54 -12.00 15.30
C TYR A 158 -0.68 -10.97 14.55
N PRO A 159 0.36 -10.41 15.19
CA PRO A 159 1.22 -9.44 14.54
C PRO A 159 1.89 -10.08 13.32
N LEU A 160 2.05 -9.30 12.25
CA LEU A 160 2.81 -9.73 11.09
C LEU A 160 4.30 -9.75 11.48
N PRO A 161 5.00 -10.90 11.32
CA PRO A 161 6.45 -10.94 11.45
C PRO A 161 7.13 -9.94 10.50
N GLU A 162 8.33 -9.49 10.85
CA GLU A 162 9.10 -8.50 10.08
C GLU A 162 9.36 -8.97 8.64
N ALA A 163 9.63 -10.27 8.47
CA ALA A 163 9.79 -10.89 7.16
C ALA A 163 8.51 -10.81 6.28
N GLN A 164 7.33 -10.73 6.92
CA GLN A 164 6.05 -10.56 6.25
C GLN A 164 5.80 -9.08 5.92
N LEU A 165 6.06 -8.19 6.88
CA LEU A 165 5.97 -6.74 6.70
C LEU A 165 6.84 -6.24 5.54
N ASP A 166 8.03 -6.82 5.34
CA ASP A 166 8.95 -6.45 4.25
C ASP A 166 8.35 -6.60 2.84
N ARG A 167 7.25 -7.36 2.68
CA ARG A 167 6.52 -7.50 1.40
C ARG A 167 5.66 -6.29 1.04
N PHE A 168 5.38 -5.40 2.00
CA PHE A 168 4.69 -4.14 1.73
C PHE A 168 5.72 -3.08 1.37
N LEU A 169 5.50 -2.37 0.26
CA LEU A 169 6.37 -1.26 -0.12
C LEU A 169 6.29 -0.15 0.93
N PHE A 170 5.07 0.25 1.28
CA PHE A 170 4.82 1.27 2.31
C PHE A 170 4.02 0.72 3.49
N LYS A 171 4.37 1.21 4.67
CA LYS A 171 3.47 1.29 5.82
C LYS A 171 3.03 2.75 5.97
N LEU A 172 1.75 3.00 5.77
CA LEU A 172 1.11 4.30 5.80
C LEU A 172 0.33 4.46 7.10
N GLU A 173 0.56 5.54 7.81
CA GLU A 173 -0.23 5.88 9.00
C GLU A 173 -1.28 6.92 8.64
N ILE A 174 -2.51 6.67 9.04
CA ILE A 174 -3.65 7.55 8.83
C ILE A 174 -4.23 7.91 10.18
N ASP A 175 -4.35 9.20 10.45
CA ASP A 175 -5.07 9.74 11.59
C ASP A 175 -6.42 10.35 11.14
N PHE A 176 -7.19 10.85 12.09
CA PHE A 176 -8.38 11.64 11.79
C PHE A 176 -8.03 12.87 10.95
N PRO A 177 -8.91 13.27 10.01
CA PRO A 177 -8.71 14.48 9.24
C PRO A 177 -8.67 15.70 10.17
N GLY A 178 -7.99 16.77 9.75
CA GLY A 178 -8.02 18.04 10.46
C GLY A 178 -9.43 18.65 10.50
N GLU A 179 -9.65 19.59 11.42
CA GLU A 179 -10.96 20.20 11.72
C GLU A 179 -11.73 20.66 10.46
N GLU A 180 -11.06 21.38 9.54
CA GLU A 180 -11.67 21.88 8.31
C GLU A 180 -12.16 20.75 7.39
N ALA A 181 -11.36 19.70 7.22
CA ALA A 181 -11.72 18.55 6.40
C ALA A 181 -12.83 17.73 7.07
N GLU A 182 -12.76 17.54 8.40
CA GLU A 182 -13.80 16.86 9.16
C GLU A 182 -15.13 17.60 9.07
N PHE A 183 -15.12 18.94 9.23
CA PHE A 183 -16.30 19.78 9.08
C PHE A 183 -16.87 19.72 7.66
N ALA A 184 -16.02 19.71 6.62
CA ALA A 184 -16.47 19.57 5.23
C ALA A 184 -17.18 18.23 4.98
N ILE A 185 -16.68 17.13 5.55
CA ILE A 185 -17.32 15.81 5.51
C ILE A 185 -18.69 15.86 6.19
N LEU A 186 -18.77 16.41 7.41
CA LEU A 186 -20.02 16.54 8.17
C LEU A 186 -21.04 17.39 7.43
N ARG A 187 -20.62 18.55 6.90
CA ARG A 187 -21.47 19.48 6.14
C ARG A 187 -22.05 18.83 4.90
N ARG A 188 -21.26 18.03 4.18
CA ARG A 188 -21.73 17.28 3.02
C ARG A 188 -22.78 16.24 3.39
N HIS A 189 -22.52 15.44 4.42
CA HIS A 189 -23.45 14.40 4.85
C HIS A 189 -24.76 14.96 5.42
N ALA A 190 -24.70 16.12 6.10
CA ALA A 190 -25.87 16.79 6.63
C ALA A 190 -26.84 17.26 5.54
N GLY A 191 -26.34 17.55 4.34
CA GLY A 191 -27.15 17.97 3.19
C GLY A 191 -27.72 16.83 2.35
N GLN A 192 -27.42 15.57 2.68
CA GLN A 192 -27.84 14.40 1.90
C GLN A 192 -28.90 13.56 2.62
N PRO A 193 -29.75 12.83 1.87
CA PRO A 193 -30.63 11.82 2.47
C PRO A 193 -29.86 10.87 3.40
N LEU A 194 -30.56 10.33 4.40
CA LEU A 194 -29.97 9.34 5.31
C LEU A 194 -29.70 7.98 4.64
N ASP A 195 -30.17 7.80 3.41
CA ASP A 195 -29.90 6.61 2.60
C ASP A 195 -28.40 6.45 2.33
N HIS A 196 -27.88 5.26 2.62
CA HIS A 196 -26.47 4.92 2.54
C HIS A 196 -25.95 4.95 1.09
N ASP A 197 -26.77 4.55 0.11
CA ASP A 197 -26.35 4.56 -1.29
C ASP A 197 -26.38 5.97 -1.89
N ALA A 198 -27.27 6.83 -1.42
CA ALA A 198 -27.32 8.25 -1.81
C ALA A 198 -26.10 9.06 -1.32
N ARG A 199 -25.36 8.54 -0.33
CA ARG A 199 -24.18 9.18 0.27
C ARG A 199 -22.86 8.83 -0.40
N LYS A 200 -22.83 7.80 -1.25
CA LYS A 200 -21.61 7.44 -1.99
C LYS A 200 -21.24 8.56 -2.95
N ALA A 201 -19.99 9.00 -2.89
CA ALA A 201 -19.46 9.91 -3.89
C ALA A 201 -19.56 9.27 -5.27
N ALA A 202 -20.11 10.00 -6.25
CA ALA A 202 -20.14 9.55 -7.63
C ALA A 202 -18.74 9.73 -8.23
N ILE A 203 -17.91 8.70 -8.07
CA ILE A 203 -16.58 8.63 -8.66
C ILE A 203 -16.74 8.23 -10.13
N VAL A 204 -16.14 9.01 -11.02
CA VAL A 204 -16.14 8.71 -12.45
C VAL A 204 -14.82 8.02 -12.80
N PRO A 205 -14.83 6.89 -13.51
CA PRO A 205 -13.59 6.28 -13.98
C PRO A 205 -12.84 7.21 -14.93
N VAL A 206 -11.56 7.47 -14.63
CA VAL A 206 -10.68 8.36 -15.39
C VAL A 206 -9.52 7.65 -16.08
N ALA A 207 -9.23 6.41 -15.66
CA ALA A 207 -8.24 5.52 -16.27
C ALA A 207 -8.74 4.06 -16.22
N GLY A 208 -8.04 3.19 -16.94
CA GLY A 208 -8.19 1.74 -16.90
C GLY A 208 -6.85 1.01 -16.81
N LEU A 209 -6.89 -0.30 -17.03
CA LEU A 209 -5.73 -1.18 -17.02
C LEU A 209 -4.65 -0.76 -18.04
N ALA A 210 -5.05 -0.26 -19.22
CA ALA A 210 -4.13 0.14 -20.27
C ALA A 210 -3.26 1.33 -19.85
N GLU A 211 -3.87 2.34 -19.23
CA GLU A 211 -3.19 3.52 -18.71
C GLU A 211 -2.23 3.17 -17.58
N ILE A 212 -2.63 2.28 -16.67
CA ILE A 212 -1.77 1.82 -15.58
C ILE A 212 -0.53 1.11 -16.14
N ARG A 213 -0.71 0.19 -17.09
CA ARG A 213 0.41 -0.52 -17.72
C ARG A 213 1.34 0.43 -18.47
N ALA A 214 0.78 1.41 -19.18
CA ALA A 214 1.57 2.42 -19.87
C ALA A 214 2.37 3.30 -18.88
N GLY A 215 1.76 3.73 -17.78
CA GLY A 215 2.44 4.49 -16.74
C GLY A 215 3.53 3.67 -16.02
N GLN A 216 3.25 2.41 -15.71
CA GLN A 216 4.23 1.50 -15.14
C GLN A 216 5.44 1.27 -16.08
N ALA A 217 5.23 1.23 -17.40
CA ALA A 217 6.32 1.16 -18.37
C ALA A 217 7.16 2.45 -18.41
N LEU A 218 6.55 3.63 -18.17
CA LEU A 218 7.30 4.87 -18.00
C LEU A 218 8.15 4.86 -16.72
N VAL A 219 7.61 4.35 -15.61
CA VAL A 219 8.38 4.14 -14.37
C VAL A 219 9.59 3.24 -14.62
N ASP A 220 9.44 2.18 -15.41
CA ASP A 220 10.52 1.26 -15.77
C ASP A 220 11.61 1.92 -16.63
N ALA A 221 11.32 3.02 -17.30
CA ALA A 221 12.27 3.77 -18.12
C ALA A 221 13.09 4.79 -17.32
N ILE A 222 12.62 5.21 -16.13
CA ILE A 222 13.33 6.21 -15.31
C ILE A 222 14.62 5.62 -14.77
N ARG A 223 15.70 6.40 -14.91
CA ARG A 223 17.03 6.04 -14.42
C ARG A 223 17.31 6.77 -13.11
N LEU A 224 17.94 6.05 -12.19
CA LEU A 224 18.47 6.63 -10.97
C LEU A 224 19.97 6.81 -11.16
N ASP A 225 20.44 8.04 -11.01
CA ASP A 225 21.86 8.33 -11.07
C ASP A 225 22.58 7.78 -9.83
N ASP A 226 23.87 7.51 -10.01
CA ASP A 226 24.76 6.99 -8.97
C ASP A 226 24.70 7.79 -7.66
N GLU A 227 24.46 9.10 -7.74
CA GLU A 227 24.37 9.98 -6.56
C GLU A 227 23.14 9.66 -5.71
N ILE A 228 21.97 9.46 -6.35
CA ILE A 228 20.74 9.04 -5.68
C ILE A 228 20.91 7.63 -5.10
N LEU A 229 21.51 6.70 -5.86
CA LEU A 229 21.77 5.35 -5.39
C LEU A 229 22.72 5.32 -4.18
N ARG A 230 23.77 6.14 -4.19
CA ARG A 230 24.69 6.29 -3.04
C ARG A 230 23.99 6.94 -1.85
N TYR A 231 23.09 7.91 -2.08
CA TYR A 231 22.31 8.53 -1.01
C TYR A 231 21.39 7.51 -0.32
N VAL A 232 20.62 6.73 -1.11
CA VAL A 232 19.79 5.63 -0.59
C VAL A 232 20.63 4.61 0.17
N LEU A 233 21.78 4.19 -0.38
CA LEU A 233 22.69 3.27 0.29
C LEU A 233 23.22 3.85 1.61
N GLY A 234 23.57 5.13 1.63
CA GLY A 234 24.03 5.85 2.82
C GLY A 234 23.00 5.81 3.93
N LEU A 235 21.75 6.16 3.62
CA LEU A 235 20.62 6.08 4.55
C LEU A 235 20.42 4.66 5.09
N CYS A 236 20.39 3.66 4.20
CA CYS A 236 20.24 2.26 4.63
C CYS A 236 21.39 1.80 5.52
N ARG A 237 22.64 2.15 5.22
CA ARG A 237 23.80 1.81 6.06
C ARG A 237 23.74 2.53 7.40
N ALA A 238 23.29 3.78 7.44
CA ALA A 238 23.10 4.53 8.69
C ALA A 238 22.11 3.80 9.60
N THR A 239 21.00 3.26 9.07
CA THR A 239 20.06 2.47 9.90
C THR A 239 20.68 1.22 10.52
N ARG A 240 21.73 0.65 9.94
CA ARG A 240 22.42 -0.54 10.47
C ARG A 240 23.54 -0.21 11.45
N ALA A 241 23.95 1.06 11.49
CA ALA A 241 25.02 1.56 12.36
C ALA A 241 24.48 2.38 13.54
N ASP A 242 23.20 2.74 13.51
CA ASP A 242 22.52 3.50 14.57
C ASP A 242 22.35 2.65 15.84
N VAL A 243 22.62 3.24 17.01
CA VAL A 243 22.55 2.55 18.32
C VAL A 243 21.11 2.30 18.77
N ASP A 244 20.15 3.08 18.28
CA ASP A 244 18.73 2.92 18.58
C ASP A 244 18.09 1.80 17.75
N ILE A 245 18.80 1.24 16.78
CA ILE A 245 18.27 0.23 15.87
C ILE A 245 19.02 -1.10 16.10
N ALA A 246 18.30 -2.10 16.61
CA ALA A 246 18.81 -3.46 16.74
C ALA A 246 18.97 -4.16 15.38
N TYR A 247 18.01 -3.97 14.47
CA TYR A 247 18.07 -4.51 13.11
C TYR A 247 17.66 -3.45 12.10
N GLY A 248 18.63 -3.02 11.29
CA GLY A 248 18.45 -2.01 10.26
C GLY A 248 17.88 -2.54 8.95
N VAL A 249 17.68 -1.61 8.03
CA VAL A 249 16.99 -1.81 6.75
C VAL A 249 17.74 -2.77 5.83
N SER A 250 17.01 -3.69 5.17
CA SER A 250 17.56 -4.68 4.22
C SER A 250 17.93 -4.05 2.85
N THR A 251 18.69 -4.75 2.02
CA THR A 251 18.94 -4.31 0.64
C THR A 251 17.68 -4.35 -0.22
N ARG A 252 16.76 -5.29 0.06
CA ARG A 252 15.45 -5.38 -0.62
C ARG A 252 14.59 -4.13 -0.37
N ALA A 253 14.65 -3.61 0.84
CA ALA A 253 13.98 -2.37 1.19
C ALA A 253 14.55 -1.15 0.47
N ALA A 254 15.88 -1.09 0.32
CA ALA A 254 16.55 -0.07 -0.48
C ALA A 254 16.10 -0.12 -1.96
N ASP A 255 16.00 -1.31 -2.53
CA ASP A 255 15.47 -1.53 -3.89
C ASP A 255 14.00 -1.10 -4.01
N GLY A 256 13.18 -1.42 -3.01
CA GLY A 256 11.80 -0.93 -2.90
C GLY A 256 11.73 0.60 -2.91
N LEU A 257 12.58 1.28 -2.11
CA LEU A 257 12.66 2.74 -2.10
C LEU A 257 13.07 3.29 -3.48
N CYS A 258 14.05 2.68 -4.13
CA CYS A 258 14.44 3.06 -5.49
C CYS A 258 13.27 2.94 -6.47
N GLY A 259 12.50 1.86 -6.43
CA GLY A 259 11.28 1.69 -7.24
C GLY A 259 10.24 2.78 -6.97
N ALA A 260 10.03 3.11 -5.69
CA ALA A 260 9.12 4.17 -5.27
C ALA A 260 9.56 5.57 -5.74
N VAL A 261 10.87 5.87 -5.65
CA VAL A 261 11.46 7.13 -6.10
C VAL A 261 11.29 7.31 -7.61
N ARG A 262 11.50 6.23 -8.40
CA ARG A 262 11.23 6.24 -9.84
C ARG A 262 9.76 6.53 -10.12
N ALA A 263 8.85 5.86 -9.41
CA ALA A 263 7.42 6.10 -9.57
C ALA A 263 7.02 7.54 -9.22
N ARG A 264 7.58 8.11 -8.15
CA ARG A 264 7.34 9.52 -7.77
C ARG A 264 7.82 10.49 -8.85
N ALA A 265 9.05 10.33 -9.33
CA ALA A 265 9.57 11.15 -10.42
C ALA A 265 8.65 11.09 -11.65
N ALA A 266 8.21 9.88 -12.05
CA ALA A 266 7.30 9.70 -13.18
C ALA A 266 5.97 10.44 -13.01
N LEU A 267 5.36 10.29 -11.83
CA LEU A 267 4.08 10.89 -11.49
C LEU A 267 4.14 12.42 -11.36
N ASP A 268 5.33 12.97 -11.09
CA ASP A 268 5.62 14.41 -11.14
C ASP A 268 6.00 14.90 -12.55
N GLY A 269 6.01 14.02 -13.55
CA GLY A 269 6.34 14.34 -14.94
C GLY A 269 7.83 14.48 -15.21
N ARG A 270 8.69 13.96 -14.33
CA ARG A 270 10.16 14.01 -14.42
C ARG A 270 10.73 12.67 -14.86
N ASP A 271 11.77 12.71 -15.69
CA ASP A 271 12.54 11.54 -16.12
C ASP A 271 13.78 11.27 -15.24
N TYR A 272 14.00 12.11 -14.21
CA TYR A 272 15.07 11.98 -13.23
C TYR A 272 14.53 12.11 -11.80
N ALA A 273 15.19 11.40 -10.87
CA ALA A 273 14.90 11.48 -9.44
C ALA A 273 15.69 12.63 -8.78
N ILE A 274 15.10 13.22 -7.74
CA ILE A 274 15.77 14.22 -6.90
C ILE A 274 15.89 13.72 -5.45
N PRO A 275 16.81 14.26 -4.64
CA PRO A 275 16.97 13.82 -3.25
C PRO A 275 15.70 13.97 -2.41
N ASP A 276 14.86 14.95 -2.72
CA ASP A 276 13.60 15.16 -1.99
C ASP A 276 12.58 14.04 -2.24
N ASP A 277 12.63 13.34 -3.38
CA ASP A 277 11.83 12.13 -3.61
C ASP A 277 12.23 11.03 -2.61
N VAL A 278 13.54 10.87 -2.40
CA VAL A 278 14.08 9.89 -1.46
C VAL A 278 13.65 10.23 -0.04
N LYS A 279 13.79 11.51 0.36
CA LYS A 279 13.40 11.99 1.70
C LYS A 279 11.93 11.75 2.01
N LEU A 280 11.05 12.12 1.07
CA LEU A 280 9.61 11.97 1.23
C LEU A 280 9.21 10.50 1.42
N LEU A 281 9.86 9.59 0.68
CA LEU A 281 9.49 8.18 0.65
C LEU A 281 10.24 7.32 1.68
N PHE A 282 11.31 7.85 2.30
CA PHE A 282 12.13 7.10 3.25
C PHE A 282 11.33 6.60 4.45
N GLY A 283 10.63 7.50 5.16
CA GLY A 283 9.85 7.13 6.35
C GLY A 283 8.79 6.05 6.08
N PRO A 284 7.87 6.26 5.11
CA PRO A 284 6.84 5.26 4.76
C PRO A 284 7.42 3.92 4.29
N THR A 285 8.60 3.93 3.65
CA THR A 285 9.26 2.70 3.21
C THR A 285 9.96 1.99 4.37
N MET A 286 10.55 2.69 5.33
CA MET A 286 11.48 2.07 6.28
C MET A 286 10.89 1.78 7.66
N ARG A 287 9.81 2.45 8.08
CA ARG A 287 9.29 2.35 9.46
C ARG A 287 8.94 0.94 9.92
N HIS A 288 8.47 0.07 9.02
CA HIS A 288 8.13 -1.33 9.30
C HIS A 288 9.27 -2.31 9.04
N ARG A 289 10.46 -1.79 8.73
CA ARG A 289 11.66 -2.56 8.35
C ARG A 289 12.84 -2.30 9.27
N VAL A 290 12.62 -1.56 10.34
CA VAL A 290 13.60 -1.34 11.42
C VAL A 290 13.06 -1.93 12.71
N VAL A 291 13.94 -2.57 13.46
CA VAL A 291 13.64 -3.04 14.82
C VAL A 291 14.44 -2.19 15.78
N LEU A 292 13.75 -1.53 16.70
CA LEU A 292 14.40 -0.68 17.69
C LEU A 292 15.19 -1.52 18.70
N SER A 293 16.24 -0.92 19.27
CA SER A 293 16.95 -1.52 20.38
C SER A 293 16.10 -1.46 21.66
N PRO A 294 16.27 -2.41 22.60
CA PRO A 294 15.50 -2.40 23.85
C PRO A 294 15.63 -1.09 24.63
N THR A 295 16.80 -0.44 24.56
CA THR A 295 17.03 0.86 25.18
C THR A 295 16.19 1.96 24.54
N ALA A 296 16.12 2.01 23.21
CA ALA A 296 15.31 3.00 22.49
C ALA A 296 13.80 2.81 22.76
N GLU A 297 13.34 1.56 22.88
CA GLU A 297 11.96 1.25 23.26
C GLU A 297 11.63 1.73 24.68
N ILE A 298 12.53 1.49 25.65
CA ILE A 298 12.37 1.95 27.05
C ILE A 298 12.32 3.48 27.13
N GLU A 299 13.09 4.17 26.28
CA GLU A 299 13.09 5.63 26.18
C GLU A 299 11.86 6.19 25.42
N GLY A 300 10.99 5.32 24.89
CA GLY A 300 9.80 5.73 24.15
C GLY A 300 10.12 6.36 22.79
N ARG A 301 11.26 6.00 22.18
CA ARG A 301 11.56 6.41 20.80
C ARG A 301 10.67 5.63 19.83
N SER A 302 10.28 6.26 18.74
CA SER A 302 9.54 5.63 17.65
C SER A 302 10.42 5.42 16.43
N PRO A 303 10.13 4.42 15.57
CA PRO A 303 10.84 4.24 14.30
C PRO A 303 10.90 5.53 13.47
N ASP A 304 9.80 6.28 13.35
CA ASP A 304 9.76 7.52 12.57
C ASP A 304 10.70 8.60 13.12
N ARG A 305 10.84 8.72 14.45
CA ARG A 305 11.77 9.70 15.05
C ARG A 305 13.22 9.35 14.75
N VAL A 306 13.58 8.07 14.86
CA VAL A 306 14.94 7.60 14.57
C VAL A 306 15.25 7.76 13.07
N LEU A 307 14.32 7.38 12.19
CA LEU A 307 14.46 7.53 10.75
C LEU A 307 14.57 9.00 10.31
N ALA A 308 13.80 9.90 10.92
CA ALA A 308 13.90 11.34 10.67
C ALA A 308 15.28 11.89 11.07
N ALA A 309 15.81 11.48 12.23
CA ALA A 309 17.15 11.88 12.68
C ALA A 309 18.24 11.39 11.71
N ILE A 310 18.14 10.14 11.22
CA ILE A 310 19.06 9.60 10.20
C ILE A 310 18.99 10.41 8.90
N LEU A 311 17.78 10.80 8.48
CA LEU A 311 17.57 11.59 7.27
C LEU A 311 18.24 12.97 7.35
N GLU A 312 18.23 13.59 8.53
CA GLU A 312 18.89 14.88 8.78
C GLU A 312 20.42 14.76 8.85
N GLN A 313 20.94 13.63 9.34
CA GLN A 313 22.38 13.40 9.48
C GLN A 313 23.08 13.12 8.15
N ILE A 314 22.42 12.43 7.22
CA ILE A 314 23.04 12.04 5.95
C ILE A 314 22.79 13.14 4.92
N PRO A 315 23.84 13.84 4.44
CA PRO A 315 23.67 14.96 3.51
C PRO A 315 23.12 14.45 2.18
N ALA A 316 22.10 15.15 1.68
CA ALA A 316 21.60 14.95 0.33
C ALA A 316 22.67 15.37 -0.71
N PRO A 317 22.78 14.66 -1.85
CA PRO A 317 23.61 15.12 -2.96
C PRO A 317 23.06 16.45 -3.50
N ARG A 318 23.93 17.24 -4.15
CA ARG A 318 23.63 18.60 -4.62
C ARG A 318 23.04 18.61 -6.01
#